data_AF-A0A950GUK6-F1
#
_entry.id   AF-A0A950GUK6-F1
#
_cell.length_a   1.000
_cell.length_b   1.000
_cell.length_c   1.000
_cell.angle_alpha   90.00
_cell.angle_beta   90.00
_cell.angle_gamma   90.00
#
_symmetry.space_group_name_H-M   'P 1'
#
loop_
_entity.id
_entity.type
_entity.pdbx_description
1 polymer ?
#
loop_
_entity_poly.entity_id
_entity_poly.type
_entity_poly.pdbx_seq_one_letter_code
_entity_poly.pdbx_strand_id
1 'polypeptide(L)'
;MTKARNEEPELIEGSVRSGVLILCDHASNAIPAEFNDLGLSSAELERHIAHDIGAAEVARTLSEQLGAPAVLSRFSRLLIDPNRGRDDPTLVMRIADGAVVPGNAAVDDAEIEARLERFYRPYDCAIADAIEASLEAEVVPAIISIHSFTPTMKGQMRPWHCGLLWDADERIAKPLLAALSASGDLIVGANEPYDGALEGDTLDRHAGSRGLPNVLVEIRQDLIGSKEEAVDWGERLASALRPILAEPRIHRIEPHASRTQAQRADRTHVEASQNAGGGEASPADLMQALQASVYRRLVAHLRERTDVQNIDLMNLAGFCRNCLSNWLKDAAEAAGHSLSKEESRSLVYGMPYDEWRARFQKEATESQKATFAANAGNPH
;
A
#
# COMPACT_ATOMS: atom_id res chain seq x y z
N MET A 1 20.66 -26.36 18.44
CA MET A 1 19.57 -25.39 18.70
C MET A 1 19.41 -24.56 17.44
N THR A 2 18.38 -24.86 16.66
CA THR A 2 18.17 -24.36 15.29
C THR A 2 17.62 -22.93 15.34
N LYS A 3 18.50 -21.94 15.47
CA LYS A 3 18.19 -20.54 15.13
C LYS A 3 18.04 -20.41 13.61
N ALA A 4 17.30 -19.40 13.13
CA ALA A 4 17.39 -18.80 11.79
C ALA A 4 16.51 -19.28 10.61
N ARG A 5 15.47 -20.11 10.75
CA ARG A 5 14.66 -20.47 9.55
C ARG A 5 13.74 -19.37 8.99
N ASN A 6 13.40 -18.34 9.77
CA ASN A 6 12.46 -17.29 9.34
C ASN A 6 13.14 -15.92 9.15
N GLU A 7 14.36 -15.74 9.67
CA GLU A 7 15.12 -14.48 9.63
C GLU A 7 15.85 -14.32 8.29
N GLU A 8 16.33 -15.43 7.72
CA GLU A 8 16.94 -15.45 6.40
C GLU A 8 15.86 -15.54 5.31
N PRO A 9 16.05 -14.89 4.15
CA PRO A 9 15.17 -15.07 3.01
C PRO A 9 15.32 -16.46 2.38
N GLU A 10 14.30 -16.92 1.66
CA GLU A 10 14.41 -18.10 0.80
C GLU A 10 15.04 -17.67 -0.52
N LEU A 11 16.19 -18.28 -0.84
CA LEU A 11 16.90 -18.09 -2.10
C LEU A 11 16.67 -19.31 -2.97
N ILE A 12 16.11 -19.10 -4.16
CA ILE A 12 15.96 -20.13 -5.17
C ILE A 12 17.10 -19.99 -6.16
N GLU A 13 17.86 -21.07 -6.32
CA GLU A 13 18.94 -21.13 -7.30
C GLU A 13 18.39 -20.96 -8.72
N GLY A 14 19.10 -20.19 -9.52
CA GLY A 14 18.79 -19.97 -10.92
C GLY A 14 19.97 -19.32 -11.64
N SER A 15 19.86 -19.18 -12.95
CA SER A 15 20.92 -18.57 -13.73
C SER A 15 20.72 -17.07 -13.82
N VAL A 16 21.71 -16.27 -13.38
CA VAL A 16 21.72 -14.82 -13.65
C VAL A 16 21.68 -14.51 -15.15
N ARG A 17 22.13 -15.46 -16.01
CA ARG A 17 22.05 -15.35 -17.47
C ARG A 17 20.63 -15.49 -18.02
N SER A 18 19.65 -15.88 -17.19
CA SER A 18 18.23 -15.80 -17.56
C SER A 18 17.79 -14.35 -17.82
N GLY A 19 18.51 -13.37 -17.26
CA GLY A 19 18.14 -11.97 -17.36
C GLY A 19 16.95 -11.59 -16.48
N VAL A 20 16.56 -12.42 -15.53
CA VAL A 20 15.36 -12.22 -14.68
C VAL A 20 15.72 -12.41 -13.22
N LEU A 21 15.10 -11.63 -12.34
CA LEU A 21 15.07 -11.85 -10.90
C LEU A 21 13.62 -11.80 -10.42
N ILE A 22 13.18 -12.83 -9.70
CA ILE A 22 11.81 -12.93 -9.18
C ILE A 22 11.79 -12.61 -7.69
N LEU A 23 10.84 -11.78 -7.27
CA LEU A 23 10.67 -11.36 -5.89
C LEU A 23 9.27 -11.78 -5.38
N CYS A 24 9.18 -12.13 -4.11
CA CYS A 24 7.90 -12.29 -3.41
C CYS A 24 8.05 -11.77 -1.97
N ASP A 25 7.63 -10.53 -1.76
CA ASP A 25 7.76 -9.81 -0.49
C ASP A 25 6.86 -10.40 0.61
N HIS A 26 5.70 -10.90 0.24
CA HIS A 26 4.65 -11.38 1.17
C HIS A 26 4.46 -12.90 1.08
N ALA A 27 5.55 -13.64 0.92
CA ALA A 27 5.53 -15.08 0.61
C ALA A 27 5.13 -16.00 1.77
N SER A 28 5.22 -15.54 3.02
CA SER A 28 5.05 -16.37 4.21
C SER A 28 4.18 -15.68 5.25
N ASN A 29 3.38 -16.43 6.00
CA ASN A 29 2.68 -15.96 7.19
C ASN A 29 3.39 -16.33 8.50
N ALA A 30 4.63 -16.85 8.43
CA ALA A 30 5.33 -17.32 9.60
C ALA A 30 5.69 -16.18 10.56
N ILE A 31 5.44 -16.41 11.85
CA ILE A 31 5.82 -15.52 12.94
C ILE A 31 6.75 -16.31 13.86
N PRO A 32 7.96 -15.81 14.20
CA PRO A 32 8.84 -16.49 15.15
C PRO A 32 8.19 -16.67 16.52
N ALA A 33 8.45 -17.79 17.18
CA ALA A 33 7.74 -18.20 18.39
C ALA A 33 7.84 -17.17 19.53
N GLU A 34 8.93 -16.40 19.62
CA GLU A 34 9.09 -15.34 20.64
C GLU A 34 8.07 -14.20 20.50
N PHE A 35 7.46 -14.02 19.33
CA PHE A 35 6.41 -13.02 19.10
C PHE A 35 5.01 -13.52 19.46
N ASN A 36 4.88 -14.79 19.86
CA ASN A 36 3.62 -15.41 20.29
C ASN A 36 2.46 -15.11 19.34
N ASP A 37 2.69 -15.34 18.03
CA ASP A 37 1.73 -15.11 16.94
C ASP A 37 1.16 -13.67 16.88
N LEU A 38 1.87 -12.70 17.46
CA LEU A 38 1.40 -11.33 17.67
C LEU A 38 0.04 -11.25 18.40
N GLY A 39 -0.31 -12.30 19.15
CA GLY A 39 -1.61 -12.43 19.81
C GLY A 39 -2.79 -12.71 18.87
N LEU A 40 -2.53 -13.15 17.64
CA LEU A 40 -3.54 -13.53 16.66
C LEU A 40 -3.82 -15.04 16.72
N SER A 41 -5.01 -15.44 16.28
CA SER A 41 -5.36 -16.84 16.07
C SER A 41 -4.77 -17.39 14.78
N SER A 42 -4.60 -18.71 14.68
CA SER A 42 -4.12 -19.36 13.45
C SER A 42 -5.02 -19.05 12.24
N ALA A 43 -6.35 -18.97 12.45
CA ALA A 43 -7.30 -18.60 11.40
C ALA A 43 -7.11 -17.15 10.90
N GLU A 44 -6.60 -16.24 11.74
CA GLU A 44 -6.25 -14.88 11.31
C GLU A 44 -4.94 -14.85 10.54
N LEU A 45 -3.96 -15.68 10.92
CA LEU A 45 -2.68 -15.79 10.21
C LEU A 45 -2.80 -16.49 8.86
N GLU A 46 -3.83 -17.32 8.65
CA GLU A 46 -4.13 -17.92 7.35
C GLU A 46 -4.83 -16.95 6.39
N ARG A 47 -5.25 -15.77 6.85
CA ARG A 47 -5.86 -14.75 5.99
C ARG A 47 -4.79 -13.92 5.27
N HIS A 48 -5.25 -13.26 4.21
CA HIS A 48 -4.49 -12.30 3.39
C HIS A 48 -3.83 -11.14 4.16
N ILE A 49 -4.24 -10.89 5.41
CA ILE A 49 -3.61 -9.85 6.24
C ILE A 49 -2.17 -10.22 6.62
N ALA A 50 -1.84 -11.51 6.68
CA ALA A 50 -0.55 -12.00 7.13
C ALA A 50 0.44 -12.29 6.00
N HIS A 51 -0.06 -12.55 4.79
CA HIS A 51 0.72 -12.92 3.61
C HIS A 51 -0.16 -12.88 2.36
N ASP A 52 0.48 -13.00 1.21
CA ASP A 52 -0.21 -13.08 -0.08
C ASP A 52 -0.44 -14.56 -0.43
N ILE A 53 -1.70 -14.99 -0.31
CA ILE A 53 -2.11 -16.38 -0.53
C ILE A 53 -1.77 -16.78 -1.97
N GLY A 54 -1.05 -17.89 -2.12
CA GLY A 54 -0.64 -18.45 -3.41
C GLY A 54 0.59 -17.81 -4.06
N ALA A 55 0.96 -16.57 -3.70
CA ALA A 55 1.99 -15.80 -4.39
C ALA A 55 3.37 -16.47 -4.35
N ALA A 56 3.71 -17.12 -3.23
CA ALA A 56 4.99 -17.84 -3.09
C ALA A 56 5.10 -19.01 -4.07
N GLU A 57 4.01 -19.76 -4.28
CA GLU A 57 4.01 -20.89 -5.22
C GLU A 57 4.09 -20.40 -6.67
N VAL A 58 3.35 -19.34 -7.02
CA VAL A 58 3.48 -18.69 -8.34
C VAL A 58 4.91 -18.25 -8.60
N ALA A 59 5.57 -17.61 -7.61
CA ALA A 59 6.96 -17.17 -7.73
C ALA A 59 7.93 -18.34 -7.92
N ARG A 60 7.76 -19.45 -7.18
CA ARG A 60 8.55 -20.68 -7.34
C ARG A 60 8.39 -21.27 -8.74
N THR A 61 7.15 -21.43 -9.20
CA THR A 61 6.86 -21.96 -10.55
C THR A 61 7.44 -21.04 -11.62
N LEU A 62 7.30 -19.73 -11.49
CA LEU A 62 7.86 -18.77 -12.45
C LEU A 62 9.40 -18.87 -12.51
N SER A 63 10.04 -19.03 -11.36
CA SER A 63 11.50 -19.21 -11.24
C SER A 63 11.96 -20.48 -11.95
N GLU A 64 11.29 -21.60 -11.71
CA GLU A 64 11.56 -22.87 -12.40
C GLU A 64 11.38 -22.73 -13.92
N GLN A 65 10.26 -22.15 -14.35
CA GLN A 65 9.92 -22.02 -15.77
C GLN A 65 10.92 -21.12 -16.53
N LEU A 66 11.38 -20.04 -15.91
CA LEU A 66 12.32 -19.10 -16.53
C LEU A 66 13.79 -19.45 -16.27
N GLY A 67 14.07 -20.44 -15.41
CA GLY A 67 15.44 -20.75 -14.95
C GLY A 67 16.09 -19.58 -14.22
N ALA A 68 15.28 -18.76 -13.55
CA ALA A 68 15.67 -17.48 -12.97
C ALA A 68 15.84 -17.57 -11.46
N PRO A 69 16.83 -16.88 -10.85
CA PRO A 69 16.91 -16.78 -9.40
C PRO A 69 15.66 -16.11 -8.81
N ALA A 70 15.33 -16.46 -7.57
CA ALA A 70 14.25 -15.81 -6.84
C ALA A 70 14.59 -15.57 -5.36
N VAL A 71 14.02 -14.49 -4.81
CA VAL A 71 14.17 -14.10 -3.40
C VAL A 71 12.78 -13.92 -2.77
N LEU A 72 12.46 -14.77 -1.80
CA LEU A 72 11.16 -14.78 -1.12
C LEU A 72 11.34 -14.53 0.38
N SER A 73 10.45 -13.74 0.99
CA SER A 73 10.47 -13.56 2.44
C SER A 73 10.07 -14.84 3.16
N ARG A 74 10.55 -15.03 4.40
CA ARG A 74 10.21 -16.20 5.24
C ARG A 74 9.42 -15.82 6.49
N PHE A 75 8.95 -14.58 6.57
CA PHE A 75 8.21 -14.02 7.69
C PHE A 75 6.95 -13.29 7.21
N SER A 76 5.97 -13.17 8.10
CA SER A 76 4.73 -12.43 7.85
C SER A 76 4.98 -10.93 7.69
N ARG A 77 4.28 -10.31 6.74
CA ARG A 77 4.20 -8.84 6.61
C ARG A 77 3.64 -8.15 7.87
N LEU A 78 2.92 -8.88 8.73
CA LEU A 78 2.45 -8.36 10.03
C LEU A 78 3.59 -8.22 11.03
N LEU A 79 4.66 -9.02 10.90
CA LEU A 79 5.84 -8.85 11.75
C LEU A 79 6.54 -7.54 11.40
N ILE A 80 6.86 -7.38 10.12
CA ILE A 80 7.37 -6.17 9.49
C ILE A 80 7.14 -6.31 7.98
N ASP A 81 6.63 -5.29 7.29
CA ASP A 81 6.30 -5.38 5.87
C ASP A 81 7.54 -5.01 5.01
N PRO A 82 8.16 -5.96 4.30
CA PRO A 82 9.38 -5.68 3.53
C PRO A 82 9.11 -4.87 2.24
N ASN A 83 7.85 -4.75 1.82
CA ASN A 83 7.43 -3.94 0.67
C ASN A 83 7.03 -2.50 1.08
N ARG A 84 7.39 -2.07 2.29
CA ARG A 84 7.19 -0.70 2.77
C ARG A 84 8.52 0.03 2.89
N GLY A 85 8.49 1.36 2.72
CA GLY A 85 9.61 2.20 3.10
C GLY A 85 9.89 2.09 4.59
N ARG A 86 11.16 2.27 4.99
CA ARG A 86 11.58 2.16 6.39
C ARG A 86 10.95 3.21 7.31
N ASP A 87 10.51 4.33 6.74
CA ASP A 87 9.80 5.40 7.44
C ASP A 87 8.27 5.32 7.25
N ASP A 88 7.76 4.27 6.61
CA ASP A 88 6.33 4.12 6.37
C ASP A 88 5.59 3.82 7.69
N PRO A 89 4.51 4.55 8.01
CA PRO A 89 3.77 4.35 9.27
C PRO A 89 3.08 2.99 9.37
N THR A 90 3.00 2.23 8.28
CA THR A 90 2.45 0.87 8.19
C THR A 90 3.52 -0.21 8.09
N LEU A 91 4.82 0.13 8.19
CA LEU A 91 5.94 -0.81 8.22
C LEU A 91 5.73 -1.94 9.26
N VAL A 92 5.23 -1.58 10.45
CA VAL A 92 4.70 -2.53 11.44
C VAL A 92 3.21 -2.28 11.61
N MET A 93 2.40 -3.09 10.94
CA MET A 93 0.95 -2.89 10.85
C MET A 93 0.27 -3.06 12.21
N ARG A 94 -0.32 -1.99 12.74
CA ARG A 94 -1.06 -2.02 14.03
C ARG A 94 -2.53 -2.41 13.88
N ILE A 95 -3.12 -2.16 12.71
CA ILE A 95 -4.54 -2.43 12.44
C ILE A 95 -4.64 -3.12 11.07
N ALA A 96 -5.19 -4.34 11.05
CA ALA A 96 -5.42 -5.11 9.83
C ALA A 96 -6.91 -5.44 9.72
N ASP A 97 -7.53 -5.20 8.56
CA ASP A 97 -8.97 -5.43 8.33
C ASP A 97 -9.92 -4.82 9.38
N GLY A 98 -9.50 -3.71 10.01
CA GLY A 98 -10.29 -3.04 11.05
C GLY A 98 -10.15 -3.63 12.46
N ALA A 99 -9.31 -4.65 12.64
CA ALA A 99 -8.95 -5.20 13.95
C ALA A 99 -7.52 -4.80 14.34
N VAL A 100 -7.30 -4.60 15.64
CA VAL A 100 -5.95 -4.33 16.18
C VAL A 100 -5.13 -5.62 16.15
N VAL A 101 -3.87 -5.53 15.75
CA VAL A 101 -2.88 -6.61 15.88
C VAL A 101 -2.25 -6.48 17.27
N PRO A 102 -2.58 -7.36 18.25
CA PRO A 102 -2.23 -7.13 19.66
C PRO A 102 -0.73 -6.95 19.89
N GLY A 103 0.11 -7.77 19.25
CA GLY A 103 1.57 -7.74 19.37
C GLY A 103 2.23 -6.53 18.71
N ASN A 104 1.49 -5.74 17.92
CA ASN A 104 1.99 -4.54 17.26
C ASN A 104 1.45 -3.24 17.88
N ALA A 105 0.40 -3.31 18.71
CA ALA A 105 -0.32 -2.12 19.18
C ALA A 105 0.56 -1.11 19.93
N ALA A 106 1.52 -1.62 20.71
CA ALA A 106 2.41 -0.84 21.58
C ALA A 106 3.90 -0.97 21.20
N VAL A 107 4.20 -1.42 19.98
CA VAL A 107 5.58 -1.49 19.48
C VAL A 107 6.20 -0.10 19.44
N ASP A 108 7.40 0.02 20.01
CA ASP A 108 8.21 1.23 20.01
C ASP A 108 9.30 1.19 18.93
N ASP A 109 10.04 2.28 18.79
CA ASP A 109 11.06 2.42 17.75
C ASP A 109 12.23 1.42 17.94
N ALA A 110 12.55 1.07 19.19
CA ALA A 110 13.60 0.10 19.47
C ALA A 110 13.23 -1.30 18.97
N GLU A 111 11.98 -1.70 19.16
CA GLU A 111 11.45 -2.95 18.63
C GLU A 111 11.31 -2.93 17.10
N ILE A 112 10.92 -1.79 16.49
CA ILE A 112 10.93 -1.64 15.02
C ILE A 112 12.34 -1.83 14.47
N GLU A 113 13.34 -1.17 15.04
CA GLU A 113 14.73 -1.32 14.59
C GLU A 113 15.25 -2.75 14.77
N ALA A 114 14.87 -3.43 15.87
CA ALA A 114 15.20 -4.83 16.06
C ALA A 114 14.60 -5.72 14.98
N ARG A 115 13.36 -5.46 14.54
CA ARG A 115 12.73 -6.20 13.43
C ARG A 115 13.33 -5.83 12.08
N LEU A 116 13.73 -4.56 11.89
CA LEU A 116 14.46 -4.13 10.70
C LEU A 116 15.75 -4.93 10.54
N GLU A 117 16.57 -4.97 11.59
CA GLU A 117 17.87 -5.66 11.56
C GLU A 117 17.73 -7.17 11.35
N ARG A 118 16.70 -7.79 11.93
CA ARG A 118 16.54 -9.25 11.94
C ARG A 118 15.82 -9.84 10.74
N PHE A 119 14.93 -9.08 10.10
CA PHE A 119 14.03 -9.60 9.06
C PHE A 119 14.08 -8.76 7.79
N TYR A 120 13.86 -7.45 7.91
CA TYR A 120 13.78 -6.55 6.75
C TYR A 120 15.14 -6.46 6.04
N ARG A 121 16.20 -6.08 6.76
CA ARG A 121 17.52 -5.82 6.16
C ARG A 121 18.12 -7.07 5.53
N PRO A 122 18.06 -8.28 6.13
CA PRO A 122 18.52 -9.49 5.47
C PRO A 122 17.81 -9.78 4.14
N TYR A 123 16.48 -9.59 4.08
CA TYR A 123 15.72 -9.72 2.84
C TYR A 123 16.12 -8.66 1.80
N ASP A 124 16.17 -7.39 2.22
CA ASP A 124 16.53 -6.25 1.37
C ASP A 124 17.96 -6.38 0.81
N CYS A 125 18.92 -6.87 1.62
CA CYS A 125 20.28 -7.15 1.20
C CYS A 125 20.34 -8.31 0.19
N ALA A 126 19.60 -9.40 0.41
CA ALA A 126 19.59 -10.53 -0.52
C ALA A 126 19.07 -10.14 -1.92
N ILE A 127 18.10 -9.22 -2.00
CA ILE A 127 17.65 -8.67 -3.28
C ILE A 127 18.79 -7.87 -3.93
N ALA A 128 19.42 -6.97 -3.18
CA ALA A 128 20.53 -6.17 -3.68
C ALA A 128 21.68 -7.06 -4.19
N ASP A 129 22.08 -8.07 -3.42
CA ASP A 129 23.14 -9.01 -3.78
C ASP A 129 22.81 -9.80 -5.05
N ALA A 130 21.55 -10.23 -5.22
CA ALA A 130 21.11 -10.94 -6.44
C ALA A 130 21.13 -10.02 -7.69
N ILE A 131 20.81 -8.74 -7.52
CA ILE A 131 20.91 -7.74 -8.58
C ILE A 131 22.38 -7.49 -8.94
N GLU A 132 23.23 -7.24 -7.93
CA GLU A 132 24.67 -7.00 -8.16
C GLU A 132 25.33 -8.21 -8.85
N ALA A 133 25.02 -9.43 -8.42
CA ALA A 133 25.52 -10.64 -9.07
C ALA A 133 25.14 -10.74 -10.56
N SER A 134 23.96 -10.23 -10.93
CA SER A 134 23.53 -10.15 -12.34
C SER A 134 24.32 -9.09 -13.10
N LEU A 135 24.49 -7.90 -12.52
CA LEU A 135 25.22 -6.79 -13.13
C LEU A 135 26.72 -7.08 -13.28
N GLU A 136 27.34 -7.73 -12.30
CA GLU A 136 28.73 -8.22 -12.37
C GLU A 136 28.91 -9.25 -13.50
N ALA A 137 27.87 -10.02 -13.81
CA ALA A 137 27.86 -10.90 -14.96
C ALA A 137 27.59 -10.17 -16.29
N GLU A 138 27.51 -8.83 -16.30
CA GLU A 138 27.12 -8.01 -17.45
C GLU A 138 25.69 -8.30 -17.97
N VAL A 139 24.78 -8.65 -17.06
CA VAL A 139 23.37 -8.89 -17.36
C VAL A 139 22.52 -7.88 -16.59
N VAL A 140 21.67 -7.13 -17.29
CA VAL A 140 20.66 -6.27 -16.65
C VAL A 140 19.41 -7.10 -16.37
N PRO A 141 19.09 -7.41 -15.09
CA PRO A 141 17.94 -8.25 -14.78
C PRO A 141 16.61 -7.49 -14.92
N ALA A 142 15.60 -8.19 -15.43
CA ALA A 142 14.19 -7.85 -15.32
C ALA A 142 13.65 -8.29 -13.95
N ILE A 143 13.21 -7.31 -13.16
CA ILE A 143 12.70 -7.55 -11.80
C ILE A 143 11.21 -7.80 -11.86
N ILE A 144 10.78 -8.99 -11.45
CA ILE A 144 9.37 -9.40 -11.46
C ILE A 144 8.93 -9.68 -10.03
N SER A 145 8.12 -8.79 -9.45
CA SER A 145 7.59 -8.98 -8.09
C SER A 145 6.19 -9.61 -8.16
N ILE A 146 5.97 -10.68 -7.40
CA ILE A 146 4.71 -11.45 -7.38
C ILE A 146 3.97 -11.22 -6.07
N HIS A 147 2.73 -10.76 -6.19
CA HIS A 147 1.82 -10.43 -5.09
C HIS A 147 0.43 -11.03 -5.38
N SER A 148 -0.43 -11.03 -4.36
CA SER A 148 -1.83 -11.42 -4.53
C SER A 148 -2.80 -10.59 -3.72
N PHE A 149 -4.05 -10.54 -4.16
CA PHE A 149 -5.08 -9.71 -3.55
C PHE A 149 -6.41 -10.45 -3.36
N THR A 150 -7.13 -10.12 -2.28
CA THR A 150 -8.46 -10.71 -2.01
C THR A 150 -9.50 -10.39 -3.09
N PRO A 151 -10.41 -11.31 -3.43
CA PRO A 151 -11.40 -11.06 -4.46
C PRO A 151 -12.42 -9.97 -4.12
N THR A 152 -12.60 -9.67 -2.83
CA THR A 152 -13.55 -8.67 -2.34
C THR A 152 -12.89 -7.77 -1.31
N MET A 153 -13.09 -6.45 -1.44
CA MET A 153 -12.60 -5.45 -0.50
C MET A 153 -13.76 -4.54 -0.10
N LYS A 154 -14.05 -4.42 1.20
CA LYS A 154 -15.17 -3.61 1.74
C LYS A 154 -16.52 -3.92 1.09
N GLY A 155 -16.76 -5.20 0.79
CA GLY A 155 -18.00 -5.68 0.16
C GLY A 155 -18.09 -5.47 -1.35
N GLN A 156 -17.05 -4.90 -1.99
CA GLN A 156 -17.00 -4.73 -3.45
C GLN A 156 -16.12 -5.81 -4.09
N MET A 157 -16.64 -6.46 -5.12
CA MET A 157 -15.89 -7.44 -5.92
C MET A 157 -14.84 -6.70 -6.76
N ARG A 158 -13.61 -7.22 -6.75
CA ARG A 158 -12.54 -6.74 -7.63
C ARG A 158 -12.58 -7.53 -8.94
N PRO A 159 -12.93 -6.88 -10.07
CA PRO A 159 -13.25 -7.60 -11.31
C PRO A 159 -12.02 -8.18 -11.99
N TRP A 160 -10.83 -7.63 -11.74
CA TRP A 160 -9.58 -8.06 -12.36
C TRP A 160 -9.18 -9.45 -11.87
N HIS A 161 -8.74 -10.30 -12.80
CA HIS A 161 -8.11 -11.59 -12.50
C HIS A 161 -6.63 -11.39 -12.13
N CYS A 162 -5.98 -10.43 -12.79
CA CYS A 162 -4.60 -10.03 -12.53
C CYS A 162 -4.45 -8.52 -12.73
N GLY A 163 -3.57 -7.90 -11.96
CA GLY A 163 -3.17 -6.52 -12.04
C GLY A 163 -1.68 -6.41 -12.37
N LEU A 164 -1.32 -5.48 -13.24
CA LEU A 164 0.08 -5.15 -13.53
C LEU A 164 0.35 -3.75 -13.01
N LEU A 165 1.26 -3.66 -12.05
CA LEU A 165 1.61 -2.44 -11.36
C LEU A 165 3.01 -2.01 -11.80
N TRP A 166 3.13 -0.73 -12.11
CA TRP A 166 4.39 -0.09 -12.46
C TRP A 166 4.32 1.40 -12.15
N ASP A 167 5.47 2.00 -11.89
CA ASP A 167 5.58 3.45 -11.76
C ASP A 167 5.61 4.11 -13.15
N ALA A 168 6.80 4.42 -13.66
CA ALA A 168 6.99 5.14 -14.93
C ALA A 168 7.61 4.26 -16.04
N ASP A 169 8.26 3.16 -15.67
CA ASP A 169 8.82 2.20 -16.62
C ASP A 169 7.76 1.23 -17.11
N GLU A 170 7.39 1.34 -18.39
CA GLU A 170 6.33 0.54 -19.02
C GLU A 170 6.85 -0.63 -19.86
N ARG A 171 8.18 -0.84 -19.89
CA ARG A 171 8.84 -1.76 -20.83
C ARG A 171 8.38 -3.21 -20.68
N ILE A 172 8.06 -3.65 -19.47
CA ILE A 172 7.49 -4.98 -19.22
C ILE A 172 5.98 -4.90 -19.06
N ALA A 173 5.47 -3.96 -18.26
CA ALA A 173 4.07 -3.93 -17.87
C ALA A 173 3.10 -3.79 -19.06
N LYS A 174 3.37 -2.90 -20.03
CA LYS A 174 2.48 -2.72 -21.18
C LYS A 174 2.46 -3.92 -22.13
N PRO A 175 3.61 -4.49 -22.56
CA PRO A 175 3.60 -5.70 -23.37
C PRO A 175 2.95 -6.88 -22.64
N LEU A 176 3.19 -7.03 -21.33
CA LEU A 176 2.59 -8.11 -20.54
C LEU A 176 1.07 -7.94 -20.42
N LEU A 177 0.60 -6.71 -20.23
CA LEU A 177 -0.83 -6.39 -20.23
C LEU A 177 -1.47 -6.82 -21.55
N ALA A 178 -0.85 -6.44 -22.67
CA ALA A 178 -1.34 -6.80 -23.99
C ALA A 178 -1.36 -8.31 -24.21
N ALA A 179 -0.29 -9.01 -23.80
CA ALA A 179 -0.18 -10.47 -23.93
C ALA A 179 -1.25 -11.21 -23.12
N LEU A 180 -1.43 -10.85 -21.84
CA LEU A 180 -2.43 -11.48 -20.97
C LEU A 180 -3.87 -11.12 -21.36
N SER A 181 -4.09 -9.93 -21.94
CA SER A 181 -5.42 -9.52 -22.42
C SER A 181 -5.79 -10.18 -23.75
N ALA A 182 -4.80 -10.57 -24.56
CA ALA A 182 -5.03 -11.11 -25.91
C ALA A 182 -5.74 -12.48 -25.91
N SER A 183 -5.64 -13.25 -24.83
CA SER A 183 -6.33 -14.54 -24.69
C SER A 183 -7.84 -14.38 -24.49
N GLY A 184 -8.31 -13.20 -24.06
CA GLY A 184 -9.73 -12.88 -23.88
C GLY A 184 -10.42 -13.57 -22.70
N ASP A 185 -9.73 -14.46 -21.99
CA ASP A 185 -10.21 -15.15 -20.78
C ASP A 185 -9.89 -14.39 -19.49
N LEU A 186 -9.06 -13.35 -19.55
CA LEU A 186 -8.63 -12.56 -18.41
C LEU A 186 -9.11 -11.11 -18.46
N ILE A 187 -9.54 -10.59 -17.30
CA ILE A 187 -9.68 -9.16 -17.05
C ILE A 187 -8.37 -8.71 -16.38
N VAL A 188 -7.54 -7.99 -17.13
CA VAL A 188 -6.23 -7.52 -16.64
C VAL A 188 -6.30 -6.04 -16.30
N GLY A 189 -5.92 -5.70 -15.07
CA GLY A 189 -5.86 -4.33 -14.57
C GLY A 189 -4.53 -3.66 -14.86
N ALA A 190 -4.55 -2.39 -15.25
CA ALA A 190 -3.37 -1.54 -15.36
C ALA A 190 -3.30 -0.65 -14.11
N ASN A 191 -2.32 -0.85 -13.24
CA ASN A 191 -2.26 -0.19 -11.93
C ASN A 191 -3.57 -0.35 -11.14
N GLU A 192 -4.07 -1.59 -11.12
CA GLU A 192 -5.25 -2.01 -10.37
C GLU A 192 -4.95 -3.35 -9.69
N PRO A 193 -5.47 -3.64 -8.49
CA PRO A 193 -6.36 -2.78 -7.70
C PRO A 193 -5.62 -1.69 -6.90
N TYR A 194 -4.30 -1.62 -7.03
CA TYR A 194 -3.46 -0.60 -6.42
C TYR A 194 -2.59 0.07 -7.49
N ASP A 195 -2.15 1.29 -7.21
CA ASP A 195 -1.18 1.99 -8.05
C ASP A 195 0.24 1.46 -7.81
N GLY A 196 1.04 1.36 -8.87
CA GLY A 196 2.42 0.88 -8.81
C GLY A 196 3.49 1.96 -8.55
N ALA A 197 3.10 3.22 -8.37
CA ALA A 197 4.03 4.27 -7.94
C ALA A 197 3.99 4.42 -6.42
N LEU A 198 4.65 3.51 -5.73
CA LEU A 198 4.75 3.48 -4.27
C LEU A 198 6.16 3.87 -3.84
N GLU A 199 6.26 5.03 -3.20
CA GLU A 199 7.56 5.54 -2.78
C GLU A 199 8.18 4.64 -1.70
N GLY A 200 9.43 4.27 -1.92
CA GLY A 200 10.20 3.47 -1.00
C GLY A 200 9.72 2.03 -0.86
N ASP A 201 8.84 1.53 -1.74
CA ASP A 201 8.51 0.10 -1.83
C ASP A 201 9.65 -0.72 -2.47
N THR A 202 9.53 -2.04 -2.51
CA THR A 202 10.63 -2.91 -2.96
C THR A 202 11.04 -2.60 -4.40
N LEU A 203 10.09 -2.37 -5.31
CA LEU A 203 10.41 -2.07 -6.70
C LEU A 203 11.01 -0.67 -6.88
N ASP A 204 10.54 0.34 -6.16
CA ASP A 204 11.14 1.68 -6.20
C ASP A 204 12.61 1.64 -5.76
N ARG A 205 12.88 1.01 -4.60
CA ARG A 205 14.25 0.92 -4.04
C ARG A 205 15.19 0.10 -4.91
N HIS A 206 14.75 -1.06 -5.39
CA HIS A 206 15.64 -2.03 -6.04
C HIS A 206 15.63 -1.96 -7.56
N ALA A 207 14.61 -1.38 -8.19
CA ALA A 207 14.49 -1.37 -9.64
C ALA A 207 14.25 0.02 -10.23
N GLY A 208 13.15 0.68 -9.87
CA GLY A 208 12.71 1.95 -10.43
C GLY A 208 13.76 3.06 -10.28
N SER A 209 14.25 3.29 -9.06
CA SER A 209 15.30 4.28 -8.78
C SER A 209 16.64 3.98 -9.46
N ARG A 210 16.86 2.72 -9.88
CA ARG A 210 18.05 2.25 -10.57
C ARG A 210 17.88 2.15 -12.09
N GLY A 211 16.69 2.42 -12.62
CA GLY A 211 16.37 2.29 -14.05
C GLY A 211 16.33 0.84 -14.56
N LEU A 212 16.22 -0.14 -13.65
CA LEU A 212 16.10 -1.55 -14.04
C LEU A 212 14.68 -1.85 -14.52
N PRO A 213 14.51 -2.64 -15.59
CA PRO A 213 13.21 -3.04 -16.09
C PRO A 213 12.45 -3.83 -15.02
N ASN A 214 11.20 -3.43 -14.74
CA ASN A 214 10.43 -4.03 -13.65
C ASN A 214 8.93 -4.09 -13.90
N VAL A 215 8.26 -4.99 -13.17
CA VAL A 215 6.80 -5.05 -13.04
C VAL A 215 6.43 -5.74 -11.72
N LEU A 216 5.36 -5.28 -11.08
CA LEU A 216 4.70 -6.01 -10.00
C LEU A 216 3.42 -6.64 -10.56
N VAL A 217 3.24 -7.93 -10.31
CA VAL A 217 2.09 -8.72 -10.74
C VAL A 217 1.23 -9.04 -9.52
N GLU A 218 0.00 -8.57 -9.54
CA GLU A 218 -1.03 -8.80 -8.53
C GLU A 218 -2.03 -9.84 -9.03
N ILE A 219 -2.14 -11.01 -8.40
CA ILE A 219 -3.08 -12.05 -8.83
C ILE A 219 -4.23 -12.15 -7.85
N ARG A 220 -5.47 -12.26 -8.34
CA ARG A 220 -6.62 -12.43 -7.45
C ARG A 220 -6.54 -13.79 -6.77
N GLN A 221 -6.45 -13.80 -5.43
CA GLN A 221 -6.05 -14.99 -4.67
C GLN A 221 -7.00 -16.19 -4.79
N ASP A 222 -8.27 -15.99 -5.18
CA ASP A 222 -9.21 -17.08 -5.47
C ASP A 222 -8.80 -17.91 -6.69
N LEU A 223 -7.90 -17.38 -7.51
CA LEU A 223 -7.38 -18.05 -8.70
C LEU A 223 -6.04 -18.76 -8.47
N ILE A 224 -5.48 -18.68 -7.26
CA ILE A 224 -4.19 -19.27 -6.87
C ILE A 224 -4.24 -19.82 -5.43
N GLY A 225 -5.43 -20.17 -4.95
CA GLY A 225 -5.66 -20.60 -3.57
C GLY A 225 -5.13 -22.00 -3.30
N SER A 226 -5.18 -22.87 -4.31
CA SER A 226 -4.54 -24.19 -4.31
C SER A 226 -3.17 -24.17 -4.99
N LYS A 227 -2.37 -25.21 -4.73
CA LYS A 227 -1.06 -25.37 -5.34
C LYS A 227 -1.17 -25.52 -6.86
N GLU A 228 -2.13 -26.32 -7.32
CA GLU A 228 -2.36 -26.60 -8.73
C GLU A 228 -2.72 -25.30 -9.49
N GLU A 229 -3.64 -24.50 -8.94
CA GLU A 229 -4.02 -23.21 -9.51
C GLU A 229 -2.86 -22.20 -9.54
N ALA A 230 -2.02 -22.17 -8.50
CA ALA A 230 -0.84 -21.32 -8.46
C ALA A 230 0.22 -21.74 -9.51
N VAL A 231 0.41 -23.05 -9.70
CA VAL A 231 1.28 -23.59 -10.76
C VAL A 231 0.75 -23.18 -12.14
N ASP A 232 -0.54 -23.39 -12.41
CA ASP A 232 -1.16 -23.01 -13.69
C ASP A 232 -0.97 -21.51 -13.99
N TRP A 233 -1.09 -20.64 -12.98
CA TRP A 233 -0.81 -19.21 -13.12
C TRP A 233 0.66 -18.90 -13.35
N GLY A 234 1.57 -19.56 -12.63
CA GLY A 234 3.00 -19.40 -12.82
C GLY A 234 3.45 -19.77 -14.24
N GLU A 235 2.95 -20.89 -14.77
CA GLU A 235 3.20 -21.31 -16.15
C GLU A 235 2.62 -20.34 -17.18
N ARG A 236 1.39 -19.85 -16.94
CA ARG A 236 0.75 -18.84 -17.80
C ARG A 236 1.57 -17.55 -17.84
N LEU A 237 2.01 -17.05 -16.70
CA LEU A 237 2.86 -15.85 -16.62
C LEU A 237 4.18 -16.08 -17.34
N ALA A 238 4.84 -17.22 -17.12
CA ALA A 238 6.08 -17.56 -17.82
C ALA A 238 5.89 -17.54 -19.33
N SER A 239 4.81 -18.15 -19.84
CA SER A 239 4.47 -18.15 -21.27
C SER A 239 4.31 -16.73 -21.83
N ALA A 240 3.60 -15.85 -21.12
CA ALA A 240 3.40 -14.47 -21.52
C ALA A 240 4.68 -13.61 -21.45
N LEU A 241 5.54 -13.87 -20.47
CA LEU A 241 6.78 -13.13 -20.24
C LEU A 241 7.92 -13.51 -21.20
N ARG A 242 8.05 -14.79 -21.56
CA ARG A 242 9.13 -15.29 -22.46
C ARG A 242 9.37 -14.43 -23.70
N PRO A 243 8.37 -14.10 -24.54
CA PRO A 243 8.61 -13.29 -25.74
C PRO A 243 9.04 -11.85 -25.40
N ILE A 244 8.56 -11.28 -24.29
CA ILE A 244 8.91 -9.93 -23.84
C ILE A 244 10.37 -9.90 -23.39
N LEU A 245 10.74 -10.85 -22.52
CA LEU A 245 12.09 -10.98 -21.98
C LEU A 245 13.14 -11.40 -23.02
N ALA A 246 12.71 -11.97 -24.15
CA ALA A 246 13.62 -12.26 -25.26
C ALA A 246 14.11 -10.99 -25.99
N GLU A 247 13.46 -9.84 -25.78
CA GLU A 247 13.83 -8.59 -26.46
C GLU A 247 15.04 -7.92 -25.78
N PRO A 248 16.18 -7.74 -26.48
CA PRO A 248 17.40 -7.17 -25.87
C PRO A 248 17.25 -5.73 -25.36
N ARG A 249 16.21 -5.01 -25.78
CA ARG A 249 15.92 -3.65 -25.32
C ARG A 249 15.38 -3.62 -23.89
N ILE A 250 14.76 -4.71 -23.41
CA ILE A 250 14.25 -4.80 -22.05
C ILE A 250 15.43 -4.75 -21.07
N HIS A 251 16.51 -5.47 -21.36
CA HIS A 251 17.68 -5.61 -20.50
C HIS A 251 18.65 -4.43 -20.63
N ARG A 252 18.15 -3.21 -20.37
CA ARG A 252 18.94 -1.98 -20.36
C ARG A 252 18.60 -1.14 -19.13
N ILE A 253 19.61 -0.45 -18.60
CA ILE A 253 19.39 0.54 -17.55
C ILE A 253 18.89 1.82 -18.19
N GLU A 254 17.65 2.20 -17.89
CA GLU A 254 16.98 3.40 -18.41
C GLU A 254 16.32 4.14 -17.25
N PRO A 255 16.79 5.35 -16.88
CA PRO A 255 16.15 6.13 -15.83
C PRO A 255 14.77 6.62 -16.29
N HIS A 256 13.75 6.42 -15.46
CA HIS A 256 12.42 6.97 -15.66
C HIS A 256 12.08 7.94 -14.52
N ALA A 257 11.46 9.07 -14.84
CA ALA A 257 11.02 10.02 -13.83
C ALA A 257 9.83 9.44 -13.06
N SER A 258 10.05 9.10 -11.80
CA SER A 258 9.02 8.51 -10.94
C SER A 258 7.80 9.42 -10.79
N ARG A 259 6.61 8.82 -10.82
CA ARG A 259 5.35 9.53 -10.58
C ARG A 259 5.22 10.00 -9.13
N THR A 260 5.93 9.39 -8.17
CA THR A 260 5.97 9.83 -6.76
C THR A 260 6.89 11.02 -6.55
N GLN A 261 8.04 11.06 -7.24
CA GLN A 261 8.98 12.18 -7.17
C GLN A 261 8.43 13.47 -7.80
N ALA A 262 7.60 13.36 -8.85
CA ALA A 262 6.89 14.50 -9.42
C ALA A 262 5.91 15.14 -8.41
N GLN A 263 5.29 14.33 -7.54
CA GLN A 263 4.42 14.83 -6.46
C GLN A 263 5.21 15.49 -5.33
N ARG A 264 6.46 15.06 -5.08
CA ARG A 264 7.39 15.75 -4.18
C ARG A 264 7.74 17.14 -4.69
N ALA A 265 8.02 17.34 -5.97
CA ALA A 265 8.36 18.67 -6.51
C ALA A 265 7.22 19.70 -6.34
N ASP A 266 5.96 19.25 -6.44
CA ASP A 266 4.79 20.09 -6.24
C ASP A 266 4.53 20.37 -4.74
N ARG A 267 4.81 19.40 -3.86
CA ARG A 267 4.77 19.57 -2.39
C ARG A 267 5.92 20.43 -1.85
N THR A 268 7.14 20.25 -2.34
CA THR A 268 8.30 21.03 -1.91
C THR A 268 8.20 22.48 -2.37
N HIS A 269 7.51 22.80 -3.46
CA HIS A 269 7.21 24.20 -3.79
C HIS A 269 6.22 24.85 -2.81
N VAL A 270 5.32 24.08 -2.20
CA VAL A 270 4.41 24.56 -1.16
C VAL A 270 5.11 24.62 0.22
N GLU A 271 5.99 23.66 0.52
CA GLU A 271 6.69 23.53 1.81
C GLU A 271 7.99 24.34 1.91
N ALA A 272 8.69 24.62 0.80
CA ALA A 272 9.90 25.45 0.78
C ALA A 272 9.60 26.93 1.07
N SER A 273 8.33 27.34 1.05
CA SER A 273 7.91 28.64 1.59
C SER A 273 7.79 28.65 3.12
N GLN A 274 7.85 27.50 3.81
CA GLN A 274 7.49 27.38 5.22
C GLN A 274 8.58 26.78 6.15
N ASN A 275 9.66 26.17 5.66
CA ASN A 275 10.69 25.60 6.54
C ASN A 275 12.12 26.01 6.19
N ALA A 276 12.52 27.18 6.70
CA ALA A 276 13.92 27.44 7.03
C ALA A 276 14.10 27.25 8.54
N GLY A 277 14.41 26.03 8.97
CA GLY A 277 14.66 25.70 10.38
C GLY A 277 14.82 24.21 10.59
N GLY A 278 16.06 23.72 10.53
CA GLY A 278 16.39 22.31 10.75
C GLY A 278 16.26 21.90 12.22
N GLY A 279 15.39 20.93 12.47
CA GLY A 279 15.30 20.13 13.69
C GLY A 279 14.46 18.89 13.37
N GLU A 280 14.91 17.69 13.76
CA GLU A 280 14.11 16.48 13.64
C GLU A 280 12.79 16.67 14.40
N ALA A 281 11.67 16.39 13.72
CA ALA A 281 10.34 16.54 14.28
C ALA A 281 10.18 15.59 15.48
N SER A 282 9.74 16.10 16.62
CA SER A 282 9.53 15.28 17.81
C SER A 282 8.36 14.29 17.60
N PRO A 283 8.25 13.22 18.41
CA PRO A 283 7.10 12.31 18.36
C PRO A 283 5.74 13.03 18.51
N ALA A 284 5.71 14.16 19.22
CA ALA A 284 4.52 15.00 19.34
C ALA A 284 4.20 15.71 18.02
N ASP A 285 5.22 16.21 17.31
CA ASP A 285 5.07 16.85 16.00
C ASP A 285 4.61 15.84 14.94
N LEU A 286 5.14 14.61 14.98
CA LEU A 286 4.69 13.52 14.12
C LEU A 286 3.24 13.14 14.40
N MET A 287 2.86 12.95 15.68
CA MET A 287 1.48 12.66 16.05
C MET A 287 0.54 13.78 15.59
N GLN A 288 0.94 15.04 15.74
CA GLN A 288 0.18 16.19 15.26
C GLN A 288 0.03 16.18 13.74
N ALA A 289 1.09 15.85 12.99
CA ALA A 289 1.05 15.72 11.54
C ALA A 289 0.11 14.59 11.07
N LEU A 290 0.14 13.44 11.76
CA LEU A 290 -0.75 12.31 11.50
C LEU A 290 -2.22 12.67 11.78
N GLN A 291 -2.51 13.29 12.92
CA GLN A 291 -3.84 13.77 13.27
C GLN A 291 -4.37 14.78 12.24
N ALA A 292 -3.52 15.70 11.79
CA ALA A 292 -3.86 16.65 10.74
C ALA A 292 -4.16 15.93 9.40
N SER A 293 -3.41 14.87 9.06
CA SER A 293 -3.66 14.04 7.87
C SER A 293 -5.02 13.33 7.95
N VAL A 294 -5.33 12.72 9.09
CA VAL A 294 -6.62 12.07 9.34
C VAL A 294 -7.77 13.08 9.25
N TYR A 295 -7.61 14.27 9.84
CA TYR A 295 -8.60 15.35 9.75
C TYR A 295 -8.84 15.77 8.29
N ARG A 296 -7.78 15.99 7.50
CA ARG A 296 -7.91 16.33 6.07
C ARG A 296 -8.65 15.24 5.30
N ARG A 297 -8.37 13.96 5.57
CA ARG A 297 -9.06 12.82 4.95
C ARG A 297 -10.54 12.76 5.33
N LEU A 298 -10.88 12.99 6.60
CA LEU A 298 -12.28 13.05 7.06
C LEU A 298 -13.05 14.17 6.35
N VAL A 299 -12.45 15.37 6.27
CA VAL A 299 -13.05 16.52 5.59
C VAL A 299 -13.26 16.22 4.10
N ALA A 300 -12.26 15.66 3.42
CA ALA A 300 -12.38 15.25 2.01
C ALA A 300 -13.52 14.24 1.80
N HIS A 301 -13.58 13.20 2.64
CA HIS A 301 -14.64 12.20 2.58
C HIS A 301 -16.05 12.79 2.75
N LEU A 302 -16.22 13.72 3.71
CA LEU A 302 -17.50 14.39 3.95
C LEU A 302 -17.89 15.35 2.83
N ARG A 303 -16.94 15.87 2.04
CA ARG A 303 -17.21 16.70 0.84
C ARG A 303 -17.74 15.86 -0.32
N GLU A 304 -17.18 14.66 -0.51
CA GLU A 304 -17.63 13.72 -1.55
C GLU A 304 -19.04 13.18 -1.25
N ARG A 305 -19.32 12.91 0.04
CA ARG A 305 -20.61 12.40 0.52
C ARG A 305 -21.69 13.48 0.67
N THR A 306 -22.00 14.16 -0.44
CA THR A 306 -23.05 15.20 -0.52
C THR A 306 -24.46 14.64 -0.22
N ASP A 307 -24.66 13.34 -0.37
CA ASP A 307 -25.87 12.62 0.01
C ASP A 307 -26.14 12.63 1.52
N VAL A 308 -25.08 12.65 2.34
CA VAL A 308 -25.18 12.64 3.80
C VAL A 308 -25.46 14.05 4.32
N GLN A 309 -26.69 14.31 4.78
CA GLN A 309 -27.08 15.63 5.29
C GLN A 309 -26.59 15.86 6.72
N ASN A 310 -26.35 17.13 7.07
CA ASN A 310 -25.89 17.46 8.43
C ASN A 310 -26.88 17.02 9.52
N ILE A 311 -28.19 17.06 9.26
CA ILE A 311 -29.20 16.62 10.24
C ILE A 311 -29.11 15.11 10.52
N ASP A 312 -28.76 14.30 9.52
CA ASP A 312 -28.56 12.87 9.70
C ASP A 312 -27.33 12.59 10.56
N LEU A 313 -26.24 13.32 10.31
CA LEU A 313 -25.02 13.23 11.12
C LEU A 313 -25.28 13.66 12.57
N MET A 314 -26.03 14.74 12.78
CA MET A 314 -26.41 15.17 14.13
C MET A 314 -27.28 14.14 14.83
N ASN A 315 -28.25 13.53 14.14
CA ASN A 315 -29.14 12.54 14.71
C ASN A 315 -28.43 11.23 15.06
N LEU A 316 -27.46 10.83 14.23
CA LEU A 316 -26.74 9.56 14.39
C LEU A 316 -25.55 9.66 15.36
N ALA A 317 -24.76 10.74 15.24
CA ALA A 317 -23.42 10.81 15.82
C ALA A 317 -23.19 12.06 16.69
N GLY A 318 -24.18 12.95 16.82
CA GLY A 318 -24.08 14.15 17.67
C GLY A 318 -23.14 15.24 17.14
N PHE A 319 -22.58 15.10 15.94
CA PHE A 319 -21.80 16.14 15.27
C PHE A 319 -22.06 16.18 13.77
N CYS A 320 -21.76 17.29 13.11
CA CYS A 320 -21.84 17.42 11.66
C CYS A 320 -20.71 18.31 11.10
N ARG A 321 -20.75 18.62 9.79
CA ARG A 321 -19.76 19.49 9.14
C ARG A 321 -19.64 20.87 9.81
N ASN A 322 -20.76 21.45 10.25
CA ASN A 322 -20.74 22.73 10.98
C ASN A 322 -20.03 22.62 12.34
N CYS A 323 -20.11 21.47 13.01
CA CYS A 323 -19.36 21.23 14.25
C CYS A 323 -17.86 21.21 13.97
N LEU A 324 -17.43 20.53 12.90
CA LEU A 324 -16.02 20.55 12.47
C LEU A 324 -15.52 21.97 12.15
N SER A 325 -16.35 22.80 11.51
CA SER A 325 -16.01 24.21 11.24
C SER A 325 -15.89 25.05 12.51
N ASN A 326 -16.72 24.77 13.52
CA ASN A 326 -16.61 25.44 14.82
C ASN A 326 -15.36 24.97 15.56
N TRP A 327 -15.08 23.66 15.63
CA TRP A 327 -13.87 23.15 16.27
C TRP A 327 -12.59 23.67 15.64
N LEU A 328 -12.56 23.81 14.30
CA LEU A 328 -11.43 24.43 13.60
C LEU A 328 -11.25 25.90 13.98
N LYS A 329 -12.37 26.64 14.13
CA LYS A 329 -12.34 28.03 14.60
C LYS A 329 -11.86 28.12 16.04
N ASP A 330 -12.38 27.28 16.93
CA ASP A 330 -11.99 27.25 18.35
C ASP A 330 -10.50 26.90 18.49
N ALA A 331 -10.00 25.96 17.68
CA ALA A 331 -8.59 25.61 17.64
C ALA A 331 -7.70 26.77 17.13
N ALA A 332 -8.15 27.50 16.10
CA ALA A 332 -7.44 28.68 15.61
C ALA A 332 -7.38 29.78 16.69
N GLU A 333 -8.49 30.04 17.38
CA GLU A 333 -8.56 31.02 18.46
C GLU A 333 -7.65 30.62 19.64
N ALA A 334 -7.65 29.34 20.02
CA ALA A 334 -6.75 28.81 21.05
C ALA A 334 -5.27 28.94 20.66
N ALA A 335 -4.95 28.90 19.37
CA ALA A 335 -3.62 29.12 18.83
C ALA A 335 -3.28 30.61 18.59
N GLY A 336 -4.17 31.54 18.97
CA GLY A 336 -3.94 32.99 18.82
C GLY A 336 -4.22 33.54 17.42
N HIS A 337 -4.87 32.76 16.55
CA HIS A 337 -5.27 33.18 15.20
C HIS A 337 -6.77 33.45 15.11
N SER A 338 -7.16 34.54 14.45
CA SER A 338 -8.57 34.81 14.16
C SER A 338 -9.01 34.07 12.91
N LEU A 339 -10.06 33.26 13.01
CA LEU A 339 -10.72 32.63 11.88
C LEU A 339 -12.21 32.97 11.91
N SER A 340 -12.75 33.60 10.87
CA SER A 340 -14.18 33.88 10.80
C SER A 340 -14.99 32.60 10.61
N LYS A 341 -16.28 32.66 10.96
CA LYS A 341 -17.20 31.53 10.78
C LYS A 341 -17.40 31.16 9.31
N GLU A 342 -17.31 32.14 8.41
CA GLU A 342 -17.44 31.92 6.97
C GLU A 342 -16.18 31.24 6.39
N GLU A 343 -15.00 31.67 6.84
CA GLU A 343 -13.72 31.06 6.46
C GLU A 343 -13.63 29.62 6.98
N SER A 344 -13.96 29.38 8.26
CA SER A 344 -13.88 28.04 8.84
C SER A 344 -14.85 27.05 8.18
N ARG A 345 -16.02 27.53 7.76
CA ARG A 345 -16.95 26.75 6.94
C ARG A 345 -16.39 26.49 5.56
N SER A 346 -15.86 27.50 4.88
CA SER A 346 -15.28 27.32 3.55
C SER A 346 -14.14 26.30 3.57
N LEU A 347 -13.32 26.29 4.63
CA LEU A 347 -12.27 25.30 4.83
C LEU A 347 -12.78 23.88 5.07
N VAL A 348 -13.96 23.68 5.65
CA VAL A 348 -14.54 22.33 5.81
C VAL A 348 -15.33 21.91 4.57
N TYR A 349 -16.11 22.81 3.99
CA TYR A 349 -16.98 22.53 2.84
C TYR A 349 -16.25 22.52 1.49
N GLY A 350 -15.05 23.11 1.42
CA GLY A 350 -14.24 23.21 0.20
C GLY A 350 -14.72 24.28 -0.79
N MET A 351 -15.76 25.03 -0.42
CA MET A 351 -16.34 26.16 -1.17
C MET A 351 -17.14 27.03 -0.19
N PRO A 352 -17.55 28.25 -0.56
CA PRO A 352 -18.42 29.08 0.27
C PRO A 352 -19.68 28.33 0.71
N TYR A 353 -20.03 28.43 1.99
CA TYR A 353 -21.12 27.64 2.58
C TYR A 353 -22.47 27.88 1.87
N ASP A 354 -22.73 29.12 1.45
CA ASP A 354 -23.98 29.45 0.75
C ASP A 354 -24.07 28.77 -0.62
N GLU A 355 -22.93 28.62 -1.32
CA GLU A 355 -22.86 27.85 -2.57
C GLU A 355 -23.08 26.36 -2.33
N TRP A 356 -22.45 25.80 -1.29
CA TRP A 356 -22.64 24.39 -0.93
C TRP A 356 -24.10 24.11 -0.55
N ARG A 357 -24.71 25.01 0.24
CA ARG A 357 -26.10 24.93 0.65
C ARG A 357 -27.04 24.96 -0.56
N ALA A 358 -26.82 25.89 -1.49
CA ALA A 358 -27.63 25.98 -2.71
C ALA A 358 -27.53 24.73 -3.59
N ARG A 359 -26.37 24.08 -3.63
CA ARG A 359 -26.12 22.93 -4.52
C ARG A 359 -26.52 21.57 -3.92
N PHE A 360 -26.32 21.38 -2.62
CA PHE A 360 -26.30 20.04 -2.03
C PHE A 360 -27.18 19.88 -0.77
N GLN A 361 -27.56 20.98 -0.12
CA GLN A 361 -28.37 20.90 1.09
C GLN A 361 -29.86 20.72 0.73
N LYS A 362 -30.45 19.65 1.26
CA LYS A 362 -31.88 19.36 1.12
C LYS A 362 -32.63 19.86 2.36
N GLU A 363 -33.91 20.15 2.19
CA GLU A 363 -34.78 20.46 3.33
C GLU A 363 -34.97 19.20 4.18
N ALA A 364 -34.86 19.36 5.51
CA ALA A 364 -35.05 18.26 6.43
C ALA A 364 -36.52 17.81 6.44
N THR A 365 -36.74 16.51 6.43
CA THR A 365 -38.07 15.92 6.60
C THR A 365 -38.58 16.11 8.04
N GLU A 366 -39.90 16.08 8.22
CA GLU A 366 -40.53 16.18 9.55
C GLU A 366 -40.03 15.09 10.51
N SER A 367 -39.75 13.88 10.00
CA SER A 367 -39.16 12.79 10.79
C SER A 367 -37.75 13.14 11.27
N GLN A 368 -36.88 13.65 10.39
CA GLN A 368 -35.52 14.06 10.79
C GLN A 368 -35.55 15.21 11.81
N LYS A 369 -36.46 16.17 11.66
CA LYS A 369 -36.67 17.27 12.63
C LYS A 369 -37.15 16.75 13.98
N ALA A 370 -38.09 15.81 14.00
CA ALA A 370 -38.60 15.19 15.23
C ALA A 370 -37.50 14.43 15.97
N THR A 371 -36.70 13.62 15.28
CA THR A 371 -35.55 12.93 15.87
C THR A 371 -34.52 13.91 16.43
N PHE A 372 -34.22 14.98 15.68
CA PHE A 372 -33.29 16.01 16.13
C PHE A 372 -33.78 16.71 17.40
N ALA A 373 -35.07 17.05 17.46
CA ALA A 373 -35.68 17.65 18.65
C ALA A 373 -35.68 16.69 19.86
N ALA A 374 -35.91 15.39 19.63
CA ALA A 374 -35.85 14.38 20.68
C ALA A 374 -34.42 14.23 21.24
N ASN A 375 -33.41 14.22 20.38
CA ASN A 375 -32.01 14.12 20.77
C ASN A 375 -31.50 15.36 21.51
N ALA A 376 -32.03 16.55 21.20
CA ALA A 376 -31.68 17.79 21.90
C ALA A 376 -32.12 17.81 23.38
N GLY A 377 -33.09 16.98 23.77
CA GLY A 377 -33.58 16.85 25.15
C GLY A 377 -32.82 15.84 26.02
N ASN A 378 -31.87 15.10 25.44
CA ASN A 378 -31.11 14.07 26.13
C ASN A 378 -29.62 14.17 25.77
N PRO A 379 -28.87 15.11 26.39
CA PRO A 379 -27.44 15.20 26.16
C PRO A 379 -26.78 13.92 26.70
N HIS A 380 -26.10 13.19 25.83
CA HIS A 380 -25.23 12.08 26.21
C HIS A 380 -24.13 12.53 27.18
#